data_AF-A0A6V7HRN9-F1
#
_entry.id   AF-A0A6V7HRN9-F1
#
_cell.length_a   1.000
_cell.length_b   1.000
_cell.length_c   1.000
_cell.angle_alpha   90.00
_cell.angle_beta   90.00
_cell.angle_gamma   90.00
#
_symmetry.space_group_name_H-M   'P 1'
#
loop_
_entity.id
_entity.type
_entity.pdbx_description
1 polymer ?
#
loop_
_entity_poly.entity_id
_entity_poly.type
_entity_poly.pdbx_seq_one_letter_code
_entity_poly.pdbx_strand_id
1 'polypeptide(L)'
;FLEEVAKVENSSEFQEELKPLQALFPVLSELTGREMKSTTDMYLLYHALMAESSMGLELPAWTRDYFPDGALLDASLLSYRMCNSNDKLKRLNS
;
A
#
# COMPACT_ATOMS: atom_id res chain seq x y z
N PHE A 1 0.46 -0.33 22.74
CA PHE A 1 -0.44 -0.37 21.57
C PHE A 1 0.02 0.62 20.50
N LEU A 2 0.03 1.92 20.77
CA LEU A 2 0.51 2.94 19.81
C LEU A 2 2.04 2.95 19.65
N GLU A 3 2.82 2.60 20.67
CA GLU A 3 4.29 2.76 20.64
C GLU A 3 5.03 1.84 19.67
N GLU A 4 4.57 0.61 19.44
CA GLU A 4 5.26 -0.34 18.54
C GLU A 4 4.86 -0.12 17.08
N VAL A 5 3.60 0.23 16.80
CA VAL A 5 3.18 0.73 15.48
C VAL A 5 3.89 2.04 15.18
N ALA A 6 3.94 2.96 16.15
CA ALA A 6 4.70 4.19 16.04
C ALA A 6 6.20 3.93 15.90
N LYS A 7 6.79 2.87 16.47
CA LYS A 7 8.20 2.53 16.24
C LYS A 7 8.45 2.05 14.81
N VAL A 8 7.56 1.25 14.26
CA VAL A 8 7.66 0.81 12.85
C VAL A 8 7.47 2.02 11.94
N GLU A 9 6.44 2.85 12.19
CA GLU A 9 6.20 4.09 11.43
C GLU A 9 7.33 5.13 11.59
N ASN A 10 7.93 5.26 12.77
CA ASN A 10 9.04 6.19 13.04
C ASN A 10 10.41 5.57 12.75
N SER A 11 10.46 4.32 12.27
CA SER A 11 11.73 3.75 11.82
C SER A 11 12.17 4.50 10.56
N SER A 12 13.46 4.85 10.51
CA SER A 12 14.05 5.53 9.37
C SER A 12 13.89 4.74 8.07
N GLU A 13 13.95 3.41 8.16
CA GLU A 13 13.72 2.49 7.04
C GLU A 13 12.29 2.60 6.48
N PHE A 14 11.27 2.59 7.34
CA PHE A 14 9.87 2.72 6.90
C PHE A 14 9.59 4.09 6.27
N GLN A 15 10.14 5.17 6.83
CA GLN A 15 9.98 6.51 6.27
C GLN A 15 10.69 6.67 4.92
N GLU A 16 11.83 6.02 4.75
CA GLU A 16 12.55 6.00 3.46
C GLU A 16 11.79 5.22 2.39
N GLU A 17 11.18 4.08 2.74
CA GLU A 17 10.30 3.33 1.84
C GLU A 17 8.98 4.08 1.54
N LEU A 18 8.44 4.82 2.51
CA LEU A 18 7.18 5.55 2.38
C LEU A 18 7.29 6.81 1.51
N LYS A 19 8.41 7.54 1.58
CA LYS A 19 8.63 8.79 0.83
C LYS A 19 8.35 8.69 -0.68
N PRO A 20 8.94 7.73 -1.42
CA PRO A 20 8.67 7.61 -2.86
C PRO A 20 7.22 7.23 -3.14
N LEU A 21 6.57 6.46 -2.24
CA LEU A 21 5.17 6.07 -2.39
C LEU A 21 4.21 7.26 -2.18
N GLN A 22 4.51 8.13 -1.20
CA GLN A 22 3.73 9.36 -0.99
C GLN A 22 3.76 10.29 -2.20
N ALA A 23 4.89 10.35 -2.92
CA ALA A 23 4.97 11.12 -4.16
C ALA A 23 4.05 10.60 -5.26
N LEU A 24 3.65 9.32 -5.20
CA LEU A 24 2.73 8.70 -6.15
C LEU A 24 1.26 8.89 -5.78
N PHE A 25 0.92 9.31 -4.56
CA PHE A 25 -0.46 9.56 -4.16
C PHE A 25 -1.21 10.52 -5.09
N PRO A 26 -0.69 11.72 -5.44
CA PRO A 26 -1.40 12.62 -6.35
C PRO A 26 -1.54 12.02 -7.75
N VAL A 27 -0.51 11.34 -8.26
CA VAL A 27 -0.51 10.70 -9.58
C VAL A 27 -1.58 9.61 -9.65
N LEU A 28 -1.60 8.71 -8.67
CA LEU A 28 -2.59 7.64 -8.59
C LEU A 28 -3.99 8.19 -8.32
N SER A 29 -4.11 9.31 -7.62
CA SER A 29 -5.41 9.96 -7.41
C SER A 29 -6.00 10.49 -8.70
N GLU A 30 -5.15 11.07 -9.57
CA GLU A 30 -5.56 11.54 -10.89
C GLU A 30 -5.91 10.38 -11.82
N LEU A 31 -5.09 9.32 -11.84
CA LEU A 31 -5.30 8.14 -12.70
C LEU A 31 -6.55 7.33 -12.33
N THR A 32 -6.84 7.19 -11.04
CA THR A 32 -7.97 6.40 -10.54
C THR A 32 -9.23 7.23 -10.31
N GLY A 33 -9.12 8.55 -10.30
CA GLY A 33 -10.20 9.47 -9.92
C GLY A 33 -10.58 9.38 -8.43
N ARG A 34 -9.79 8.70 -7.60
CA ARG A 34 -10.03 8.54 -6.15
C ARG A 34 -8.87 9.12 -5.37
N GLU A 35 -9.19 9.95 -4.37
CA GLU A 35 -8.17 10.53 -3.48
C GLU A 35 -7.41 9.44 -2.69
N MET A 36 -6.10 9.37 -2.89
CA MET A 36 -5.16 8.48 -2.20
C MET A 36 -4.53 9.22 -1.02
N LYS A 37 -4.76 8.74 0.21
CA LYS A 37 -4.22 9.37 1.44
C LYS A 37 -3.24 8.49 2.19
N SER A 38 -3.22 7.20 1.88
CA SER A 38 -2.48 6.21 2.64
C SER A 38 -1.95 5.09 1.75
N THR A 39 -0.92 4.40 2.24
CA THR A 39 -0.43 3.15 1.62
C THR A 39 -1.51 2.05 1.62
N THR A 40 -2.49 2.13 2.52
CA THR A 40 -3.67 1.27 2.50
C THR A 40 -4.56 1.53 1.28
N ASP A 41 -4.71 2.77 0.82
CA ASP A 41 -5.45 3.07 -0.41
C ASP A 41 -4.75 2.45 -1.64
N MET A 42 -3.42 2.54 -1.70
CA MET A 42 -2.61 1.88 -2.73
C MET A 42 -2.72 0.35 -2.66
N TYR A 43 -2.71 -0.22 -1.46
CA TYR A 43 -2.93 -1.65 -1.24
C TYR A 43 -4.31 -2.11 -1.76
N LEU A 44 -5.36 -1.34 -1.48
CA LEU A 44 -6.71 -1.63 -1.98
C LEU A 44 -6.75 -1.56 -3.52
N LEU A 45 -6.08 -0.58 -4.11
CA LEU A 45 -5.95 -0.46 -5.56
C LEU A 45 -5.23 -1.69 -6.15
N TYR A 46 -4.10 -2.11 -5.58
CA TYR A 46 -3.37 -3.29 -6.02
C TYR A 46 -4.26 -4.54 -6.02
N HIS A 47 -5.02 -4.75 -4.93
CA HIS A 47 -5.94 -5.88 -4.83
C HIS A 47 -7.11 -5.80 -5.81
N ALA A 48 -7.63 -4.60 -6.08
CA ALA A 48 -8.66 -4.41 -7.09
C ALA A 48 -8.15 -4.77 -8.49
N LEU A 49 -6.97 -4.27 -8.88
CA LEU A 49 -6.33 -4.59 -10.16
C LEU A 49 -6.03 -6.09 -10.29
N MET A 50 -5.59 -6.72 -9.19
CA MET A 50 -5.35 -8.15 -9.17
C MET A 50 -6.65 -8.95 -9.38
N ALA A 51 -7.74 -8.53 -8.74
CA ALA A 51 -9.05 -9.13 -8.92
C ALA A 51 -9.52 -8.99 -10.38
N GLU A 52 -9.47 -7.79 -10.95
CA GLU A 52 -9.83 -7.53 -12.35
C GLU A 52 -9.00 -8.37 -13.33
N SER A 53 -7.68 -8.44 -13.13
CA SER A 53 -6.80 -9.29 -13.92
C SER A 53 -7.13 -10.78 -13.78
N SER A 54 -7.45 -11.25 -12.57
CA SER A 54 -7.86 -12.65 -12.35
C SER A 54 -9.21 -12.98 -12.99
N MET A 55 -10.07 -11.99 -13.18
CA MET A 55 -11.33 -12.11 -13.91
C MET A 55 -11.15 -12.06 -15.43
N GLY A 56 -9.92 -11.84 -15.91
CA GLY A 56 -9.61 -11.68 -17.33
C GLY A 56 -10.08 -10.35 -17.92
N LEU A 57 -10.30 -9.33 -17.08
CA LEU A 57 -10.64 -7.98 -17.54
C LEU A 57 -9.38 -7.27 -18.04
N GLU A 58 -9.54 -6.42 -19.05
CA GLU A 58 -8.46 -5.57 -19.55
C GLU A 58 -8.18 -4.44 -18.56
N LEU A 59 -6.96 -4.41 -18.02
CA LEU A 59 -6.53 -3.33 -17.14
C LEU A 59 -6.19 -2.07 -17.96
N PRO A 60 -6.40 -0.86 -17.38
CA PRO A 60 -5.99 0.39 -18.01
C PRO A 60 -4.50 0.41 -18.36
N ALA A 61 -4.11 1.07 -19.45
CA ALA A 61 -2.73 1.06 -19.93
C ALA A 61 -1.70 1.55 -18.89
N TRP A 62 -2.07 2.52 -18.05
CA TRP A 62 -1.22 3.08 -17.00
C TRP A 62 -0.85 2.05 -15.92
N THR A 63 -1.65 0.99 -15.73
CA THR A 63 -1.38 0.01 -14.67
C THR A 63 -0.12 -0.79 -14.95
N ARG A 64 0.31 -0.92 -16.21
CA ARG A 64 1.51 -1.65 -16.60
C ARG A 64 2.79 -1.09 -15.99
N ASP A 65 2.80 0.19 -15.66
CA ASP A 65 3.95 0.86 -15.06
C ASP A 65 4.05 0.64 -13.53
N TYR A 66 2.98 0.13 -12.92
CA TYR A 66 2.86 0.01 -11.46
C TYR A 66 2.42 -1.38 -10.96
N PHE A 67 1.90 -2.24 -11.83
CA PHE A 67 1.34 -3.56 -11.57
C PHE A 67 1.81 -4.55 -12.66
N PRO A 68 2.12 -5.81 -12.33
CA PRO A 68 1.99 -6.47 -11.01
C PRO A 68 3.15 -6.18 -10.05
N ASP A 69 4.28 -5.71 -10.56
CA ASP A 69 5.48 -5.40 -9.78
C ASP A 69 5.70 -3.89 -9.67
N GLY A 70 6.52 -3.45 -8.71
CA GLY A 70 6.89 -2.04 -8.53
C GLY A 70 6.14 -1.36 -7.38
N ALA A 71 5.84 -0.07 -7.54
CA ALA A 71 5.42 0.77 -6.42
C ALA A 71 4.10 0.36 -5.73
N LEU A 72 3.16 -0.26 -6.45
CA LEU A 72 1.93 -0.77 -5.83
C LEU A 72 2.20 -2.04 -5.00
N LEU A 73 3.14 -2.88 -5.44
CA LEU A 73 3.58 -4.04 -4.66
C LEU A 73 4.34 -3.58 -3.40
N ASP A 74 5.25 -2.61 -3.53
CA ASP A 74 6.00 -2.05 -2.40
C ASP A 74 5.06 -1.43 -1.36
N ALA A 75 4.09 -0.63 -1.80
CA ALA A 75 3.06 -0.06 -0.91
C ALA A 75 2.22 -1.15 -0.24
N SER A 76 1.91 -2.23 -0.96
CA SER A 76 1.14 -3.36 -0.42
C SER A 76 1.93 -4.11 0.66
N LEU A 77 3.21 -4.37 0.43
CA LEU A 77 4.11 -4.98 1.41
C LEU A 77 4.29 -4.10 2.64
N LEU A 78 4.38 -2.78 2.44
CA LEU A 78 4.50 -1.80 3.52
C LEU A 78 3.22 -1.75 4.38
N SER A 79 2.05 -1.72 3.73
CA SER A 79 0.75 -1.79 4.42
C SER A 79 0.58 -3.13 5.13
N TYR A 80 1.07 -4.24 4.57
CA TYR A 80 1.04 -5.56 5.21
C TYR A 80 1.95 -5.61 6.45
N ARG A 81 3.15 -5.03 6.40
CA ARG A 81 4.04 -4.91 7.57
C ARG A 81 3.39 -4.10 8.69
N MET A 82 2.67 -3.03 8.35
CA MET A 82 1.91 -2.21 9.29
C MET A 82 0.76 -3.02 9.94
N CYS A 83 -0.06 -3.68 9.12
CA CYS A 83 -1.18 -4.50 9.61
C CYS A 83 -0.72 -5.71 10.44
N ASN A 84 0.31 -6.43 10.01
CA ASN A 84 0.81 -7.61 10.74
C ASN A 84 1.47 -7.22 12.07
N SER A 85 2.11 -6.05 12.14
CA SER A 85 2.58 -5.48 13.42
C SER A 85 1.38 -5.24 14.34
N ASN A 86 0.28 -4.69 13.84
CA ASN A 86 -0.96 -4.51 14.61
C ASN A 86 -1.57 -5.84 15.09
N ASP A 87 -1.62 -6.87 14.25
CA ASP A 87 -2.23 -8.17 14.59
C ASP A 87 -1.40 -9.00 15.57
N LYS A 88 -0.07 -9.03 15.44
CA LYS A 88 0.81 -9.65 16.45
C LYS A 88 0.61 -9.01 17.83
N LEU A 89 0.42 -7.69 17.86
CA LEU A 89 0.18 -6.94 19.08
C LEU A 89 -1.21 -7.18 19.66
N LYS A 90 -2.27 -7.34 18.84
CA LYS A 90 -3.60 -7.76 19.31
C LYS A 90 -3.57 -9.11 20.00
N ARG A 91 -2.84 -10.08 19.43
CA ARG A 91 -2.73 -11.44 19.99
C ARG A 91 -1.97 -11.50 21.32
N LEU A 92 -1.03 -10.59 21.56
CA LEU A 92 -0.26 -10.49 22.80
C LEU A 92 -1.00 -9.73 23.92
N ASN A 93 -2.09 -9.05 23.58
CA ASN A 93 -2.88 -8.24 24.51
C ASN A 93 -4.28 -8.86 24.78
N SER A 94 -4.43 -10.16 24.48
CA SER A 94 -5.64 -10.97 24.69
C SER A 94 -5.45 -11.96 25.84
#